data_AF-A0A1T4X991-F1
#
_entry.id   AF-A0A1T4X991-F1
#
_cell.length_a   1.000
_cell.length_b   1.000
_cell.length_c   1.000
_cell.angle_alpha   90.00
_cell.angle_beta   90.00
_cell.angle_gamma   90.00
#
_symmetry.space_group_name_H-M   'P 1'
#
loop_
_entity.id
_entity.type
_entity.pdbx_description
1 polymer ?
#
loop_
_entity_poly.entity_id
_entity_poly.type
_entity_poly.pdbx_seq_one_letter_code
_entity_poly.pdbx_strand_id
1 'polypeptide(L)'
;MLKPFQCLLISLFFLLPSAFIRAANLDQHEVYFEIQPNLAAWAFIEEGLVLLQVGESQPVVLEALNPFLYSGWRQLYLKINDYDRDGLNDLAVLQSVGHGGIERCYAIYRYNPQLGQFNPYKSFDRCNI
;
A
#
# COMPACT_ATOMS: atom_id res chain seq x y z
N MET A 1 48.84 31.16 -42.90
CA MET A 1 49.42 30.50 -41.71
C MET A 1 48.46 29.42 -41.22
N LEU A 2 49.00 28.22 -40.96
CA LEU A 2 48.30 26.98 -40.63
C LEU A 2 47.68 26.99 -39.20
N LYS A 3 46.65 26.14 -39.01
CA LYS A 3 46.03 25.66 -37.73
C LYS A 3 47.07 25.08 -36.74
N PRO A 4 46.75 24.55 -35.52
CA PRO A 4 45.46 24.40 -34.78
C PRO A 4 45.56 24.75 -33.27
N PHE A 5 44.47 24.64 -32.50
CA PHE A 5 44.44 23.76 -31.32
C PHE A 5 42.98 23.56 -30.89
N GLN A 6 42.49 22.35 -31.18
CA GLN A 6 41.23 21.83 -30.70
C GLN A 6 41.31 21.66 -29.19
N CYS A 7 40.40 22.29 -28.45
CA CYS A 7 40.17 21.95 -27.05
C CYS A 7 39.22 20.74 -27.02
N LEU A 8 39.83 19.57 -26.89
CA LEU A 8 39.17 18.29 -26.71
C LEU A 8 38.94 18.09 -25.21
N LEU A 9 37.77 18.43 -24.70
CA LEU A 9 37.32 18.00 -23.37
C LEU A 9 36.10 17.09 -23.54
N ILE A 10 36.46 15.85 -23.80
CA ILE A 10 35.80 14.59 -23.44
C ILE A 10 34.53 14.83 -22.62
N SER A 11 33.38 14.84 -23.29
CA SER A 11 32.10 14.55 -22.65
C SER A 11 32.16 13.09 -22.21
N LEU A 12 32.55 12.86 -20.96
CA LEU A 12 32.41 11.58 -20.30
C LEU A 12 30.89 11.35 -20.15
N PHE A 13 30.28 10.78 -21.18
CA PHE A 13 29.00 10.10 -21.06
C PHE A 13 29.22 9.00 -20.02
N PHE A 14 28.88 9.29 -18.76
CA PHE A 14 28.59 8.25 -17.80
C PHE A 14 27.37 7.48 -18.35
N LEU A 15 27.66 6.47 -19.16
CA LEU A 15 26.84 5.28 -19.28
C LEU A 15 26.80 4.67 -17.87
N LEU A 16 25.92 5.19 -17.01
CA LEU A 16 25.53 4.46 -15.82
C LEU A 16 24.84 3.20 -16.34
N PRO A 17 25.41 2.00 -16.12
CA PRO A 17 24.68 0.79 -16.39
C PRO A 17 23.41 0.84 -15.54
N SER A 18 22.26 0.54 -16.16
CA SER A 18 20.92 0.48 -15.56
C SER A 18 20.77 -0.62 -14.49
N ALA A 19 21.83 -0.93 -13.75
CA ALA A 19 21.93 -2.01 -12.77
C ALA A 19 21.68 -1.56 -11.33
N PHE A 20 21.20 -0.33 -11.10
CA PHE A 20 20.84 0.19 -9.78
C PHE A 20 19.42 0.76 -9.73
N ILE A 21 18.44 0.02 -10.24
CA ILE A 21 17.04 0.12 -9.77
C ILE A 21 16.52 -1.29 -9.54
N ARG A 22 17.03 -1.95 -8.49
CA ARG A 22 16.37 -3.10 -7.86
C ARG A 22 16.93 -3.33 -6.45
N ALA A 23 17.00 -2.25 -5.69
CA ALA A 23 17.13 -2.28 -4.24
C ALA A 23 16.05 -1.37 -3.63
N ALA A 24 14.82 -1.55 -4.07
CA ALA A 24 13.65 -1.04 -3.38
C ALA A 24 12.57 -2.11 -3.49
N ASN A 25 11.86 -2.36 -2.39
CA ASN A 25 10.65 -3.16 -2.31
C ASN A 25 10.77 -4.63 -1.85
N LEU A 26 11.58 -4.91 -0.80
CA LEU A 26 11.30 -6.05 0.10
C LEU A 26 10.64 -5.63 1.42
N ASP A 27 10.51 -4.31 1.66
CA ASP A 27 9.91 -3.72 2.86
C ASP A 27 8.62 -2.91 2.59
N GLN A 28 8.20 -2.86 1.32
CA GLN A 28 6.90 -2.48 0.76
C GLN A 28 5.66 -3.05 1.47
N HIS A 29 5.22 -2.55 2.64
CA HIS A 29 3.98 -3.05 3.26
C HIS A 29 2.80 -2.23 2.79
N GLU A 30 2.55 -2.43 1.51
CA GLU A 30 1.54 -1.74 0.75
C GLU A 30 0.76 -2.74 -0.08
N VAL A 31 -0.52 -2.46 -0.28
CA VAL A 31 -1.39 -3.27 -1.12
C VAL A 31 -2.07 -2.33 -2.10
N TYR A 32 -1.77 -2.55 -3.38
CA TYR A 32 -2.49 -1.94 -4.48
C TYR A 32 -3.65 -2.85 -4.90
N PHE A 33 -4.83 -2.29 -5.10
CA PHE A 33 -6.01 -3.04 -5.51
C PHE A 33 -6.99 -2.17 -6.31
N GLU A 34 -7.83 -2.82 -7.10
CA GLU A 34 -8.97 -2.16 -7.74
C GLU A 34 -10.18 -2.31 -6.83
N ILE A 35 -10.80 -1.19 -6.45
CA ILE A 35 -12.11 -1.20 -5.76
C ILE A 35 -13.16 -1.77 -6.71
N GLN A 36 -13.13 -1.29 -7.94
CA GLN A 36 -13.94 -1.73 -9.07
C GLN A 36 -13.17 -1.40 -10.37
N PRO A 37 -13.59 -1.89 -11.54
CA PRO A 37 -12.88 -1.61 -12.79
C PRO A 37 -12.63 -0.11 -13.01
N ASN A 38 -11.38 0.24 -13.27
CA ASN A 38 -10.90 1.63 -13.46
C ASN A 38 -10.94 2.53 -12.23
N LEU A 39 -11.13 1.97 -11.02
CA LEU A 39 -11.00 2.72 -9.78
C LEU A 39 -10.05 1.99 -8.83
N ALA A 40 -8.82 2.47 -8.76
CA ALA A 40 -7.76 1.90 -7.95
C ALA A 40 -7.70 2.52 -6.55
N ALA A 41 -7.16 1.76 -5.61
CA ALA A 41 -6.78 2.20 -4.28
C ALA A 41 -5.45 1.60 -3.85
N TRP A 42 -4.83 2.27 -2.89
CA TRP A 42 -3.53 1.92 -2.36
C TRP A 42 -3.54 2.07 -0.85
N ALA A 43 -3.46 0.94 -0.15
CA ALA A 43 -3.30 0.90 1.30
C ALA A 43 -1.83 0.73 1.64
N PHE A 44 -1.29 1.53 2.56
CA PHE A 44 0.12 1.46 2.94
C PHE A 44 0.33 1.85 4.40
N ILE A 45 1.48 1.47 4.94
CA ILE A 45 1.85 1.76 6.33
C ILE A 45 3.01 2.74 6.33
N GLU A 46 2.81 3.89 6.97
CA GLU A 46 3.82 4.95 7.11
C GLU A 46 3.77 5.49 8.53
N GLU A 47 4.93 5.69 9.16
CA GLU A 47 5.05 6.27 10.51
C GLU A 47 4.15 5.61 11.59
N GLY A 48 3.86 4.31 11.46
CA GLY A 48 3.00 3.59 12.41
C GLY A 48 1.51 3.90 12.23
N LEU A 49 1.11 4.37 11.05
CA LEU A 49 -0.28 4.58 10.65
C LEU A 49 -0.62 3.69 9.47
N VAL A 50 -1.87 3.24 9.40
CA VAL A 50 -2.45 2.66 8.18
C VAL A 50 -3.10 3.78 7.39
N LEU A 51 -2.59 4.02 6.18
CA LEU A 51 -3.11 5.01 5.25
C LEU A 51 -3.76 4.35 4.06
N LEU A 52 -4.71 5.05 3.46
CA LEU A 52 -5.42 4.63 2.27
C LEU A 52 -5.59 5.79 1.31
N GLN A 53 -5.22 5.56 0.06
CA GLN A 53 -5.41 6.48 -1.05
C GLN A 53 -6.35 5.87 -2.09
N VAL A 54 -7.27 6.65 -2.62
CA VAL A 54 -8.17 6.25 -3.72
C VAL A 54 -7.82 7.05 -4.97
N GLY A 55 -7.41 6.38 -6.05
CA GLY A 55 -6.94 7.03 -7.28
C GLY A 55 -5.86 8.07 -7.00
N GLU A 56 -6.08 9.31 -7.45
CA GLU A 56 -5.16 10.43 -7.27
C GLU A 56 -5.49 11.31 -6.05
N SER A 57 -6.40 10.88 -5.17
CA SER A 57 -6.73 11.63 -3.95
C SER A 57 -5.56 11.66 -2.96
N GLN A 58 -5.63 12.57 -1.98
CA GLN A 58 -4.69 12.56 -0.87
C GLN A 58 -4.91 11.32 0.02
N PRO A 59 -3.85 10.68 0.53
CA PRO A 59 -3.99 9.60 1.49
C PRO A 59 -4.75 10.04 2.75
N VAL A 60 -5.63 9.18 3.24
CA VAL A 60 -6.33 9.35 4.51
C VAL A 60 -5.83 8.36 5.54
N VAL A 61 -5.74 8.79 6.80
CA VAL A 61 -5.41 7.91 7.91
C VAL A 61 -6.65 7.11 8.30
N LEU A 62 -6.52 5.78 8.36
CA LEU A 62 -7.58 4.90 8.83
C LEU A 62 -7.45 4.63 10.33
N GLU A 63 -6.28 4.16 10.75
CA GLU A 63 -6.01 3.87 12.16
C GLU A 63 -4.51 3.80 12.47
N ALA A 64 -4.20 3.81 13.77
CA ALA A 64 -2.87 3.53 14.26
C ALA A 64 -2.53 2.04 14.08
N LEU A 65 -1.27 1.78 13.71
CA LEU A 65 -0.72 0.44 13.60
C LEU A 65 -0.60 -0.19 14.98
N ASN A 66 -1.03 -1.45 15.12
CA ASN A 66 -0.67 -2.26 16.28
C ASN A 66 0.70 -2.91 16.02
N PRO A 67 1.78 -2.50 16.70
CA PRO A 67 3.14 -2.95 16.37
C PRO A 67 3.33 -4.45 16.65
N PHE A 68 2.66 -4.99 17.67
CA PHE A 68 2.76 -6.41 18.00
C PHE A 68 2.14 -7.28 16.91
N LEU A 69 0.91 -6.94 16.51
CA LEU A 69 0.22 -7.65 15.43
C LEU A 69 0.95 -7.48 14.10
N TYR A 70 1.45 -6.30 13.80
CA TYR A 70 2.17 -6.06 12.56
C TYR A 70 3.48 -6.85 12.49
N SER A 71 4.25 -6.90 13.59
CA SER A 71 5.50 -7.66 13.63
C SER A 71 5.28 -9.17 13.44
N GLY A 72 4.22 -9.73 14.02
CA GLY A 72 3.94 -11.17 13.95
C GLY A 72 3.20 -11.61 12.67
N TRP A 73 2.44 -10.72 12.05
CA TRP A 73 1.53 -11.05 10.93
C TRP A 73 1.65 -10.06 9.77
N ARG A 74 2.85 -9.52 9.52
CA ARG A 74 3.15 -8.48 8.51
C ARG A 74 2.46 -8.73 7.16
N GLN A 75 2.58 -9.95 6.63
CA GLN A 75 2.03 -10.38 5.33
C GLN A 75 0.51 -10.56 5.31
N LEU A 76 -0.12 -10.61 6.48
CA LEU A 76 -1.54 -10.83 6.67
C LEU A 76 -2.22 -9.62 7.31
N TYR A 77 -1.48 -8.53 7.53
CA TYR A 77 -1.98 -7.38 8.27
C TYR A 77 -3.04 -6.60 7.49
N LEU A 78 -2.86 -6.50 6.18
CA LEU A 78 -3.80 -5.92 5.23
C LEU A 78 -4.35 -7.02 4.32
N LYS A 79 -5.67 -7.04 4.11
CA LYS A 79 -6.33 -7.96 3.17
C LYS A 79 -7.34 -7.22 2.33
N ILE A 80 -7.55 -7.70 1.10
CA ILE A 80 -8.52 -7.14 0.15
C ILE A 80 -9.52 -8.21 -0.22
N ASN A 81 -10.81 -7.88 -0.14
CA ASN A 81 -11.91 -8.69 -0.65
C ASN A 81 -13.20 -7.87 -0.65
N ASP A 82 -14.22 -8.33 -1.35
CA ASP A 82 -15.60 -7.85 -1.20
C ASP A 82 -16.24 -8.54 0.02
N TYR A 83 -16.20 -7.89 1.18
CA TYR A 83 -16.62 -8.52 2.44
C TYR A 83 -18.13 -8.44 2.68
N ASP A 84 -18.84 -7.51 2.05
CA ASP A 84 -20.29 -7.38 2.20
C ASP A 84 -21.12 -7.71 0.96
N ARG A 85 -20.44 -8.16 -0.10
CA ARG A 85 -20.99 -8.68 -1.35
C ARG A 85 -21.73 -7.61 -2.14
N ASP A 86 -21.25 -6.38 -2.10
CA ASP A 86 -21.79 -5.26 -2.89
C ASP A 86 -21.15 -5.14 -4.28
N GLY A 87 -20.14 -5.97 -4.57
CA GLY A 87 -19.38 -5.98 -5.82
C GLY A 87 -18.16 -5.06 -5.81
N LEU A 88 -17.83 -4.45 -4.68
CA LEU A 88 -16.70 -3.53 -4.51
C LEU A 88 -15.68 -4.16 -3.55
N ASN A 89 -14.40 -4.03 -3.88
CA ASN A 89 -13.35 -4.50 -2.98
C ASN A 89 -13.18 -3.54 -1.79
N ASP A 90 -13.15 -4.12 -0.60
CA ASP A 90 -12.91 -3.48 0.67
C ASP A 90 -11.48 -3.70 1.16
N LEU A 91 -11.11 -2.97 2.22
CA LEU A 91 -9.86 -3.16 2.95
C LEU A 91 -10.12 -3.76 4.34
N ALA A 92 -9.46 -4.87 4.65
CA ALA A 92 -9.38 -5.45 5.98
C ALA A 92 -8.05 -5.08 6.65
N VAL A 93 -8.12 -4.66 7.91
CA VAL A 93 -6.94 -4.40 8.78
C VAL A 93 -7.00 -5.31 9.99
N LEU A 94 -5.93 -6.07 10.24
CA LEU A 94 -5.86 -7.02 11.35
C LEU A 94 -5.96 -6.32 12.72
N GLN A 95 -6.96 -6.70 13.52
CA GLN A 95 -7.25 -6.10 14.83
C GLN A 95 -6.86 -7.00 15.99
N SER A 96 -6.97 -8.32 15.82
CA SER A 96 -6.60 -9.28 16.86
C SER A 96 -6.30 -10.64 16.27
N VAL A 97 -5.61 -11.45 17.08
CA VAL A 97 -5.35 -12.86 16.80
C VAL A 97 -5.67 -13.68 18.05
N GLY A 98 -6.34 -14.81 17.86
CA GLY A 98 -6.58 -15.78 18.92
C GLY A 98 -5.36 -16.65 19.20
N HIS A 99 -5.56 -17.67 20.03
CA HIS A 99 -4.49 -18.56 20.47
C HIS A 99 -3.75 -19.20 19.28
N GLY A 100 -2.43 -19.11 19.28
CA GLY A 100 -1.59 -19.65 18.19
C GLY A 100 -1.63 -18.87 16.87
N GLY A 101 -2.29 -17.71 16.80
CA GLY A 101 -2.28 -16.86 15.60
C GLY A 101 -3.17 -17.33 14.44
N ILE A 102 -4.05 -18.29 14.71
CA ILE A 102 -4.92 -18.93 13.71
C ILE A 102 -6.20 -18.12 13.54
N GLU A 103 -6.85 -17.75 14.65
CA GLU A 103 -8.11 -17.02 14.65
C GLU A 103 -7.86 -15.52 14.48
N ARG A 104 -7.79 -15.05 13.24
CA ARG A 104 -7.49 -13.65 12.93
C ARG A 104 -8.78 -12.88 12.75
N CYS A 105 -8.89 -11.74 13.43
CA CYS A 105 -10.05 -10.85 13.34
C CYS A 105 -9.64 -9.52 12.72
N TYR A 106 -10.45 -9.04 11.78
CA TYR A 106 -10.16 -7.86 10.98
C TYR A 106 -11.27 -6.82 11.10
N ALA A 107 -10.84 -5.57 11.20
CA ALA A 107 -11.67 -4.41 10.93
C ALA A 107 -11.83 -4.26 9.42
N ILE A 108 -13.08 -4.12 8.94
CA ILE A 108 -13.33 -3.88 7.51
C ILE A 108 -13.66 -2.41 7.29
N TYR A 109 -12.90 -1.76 6.41
CA TYR A 109 -13.18 -0.46 5.83
C TYR A 109 -13.83 -0.66 4.48
N ARG A 110 -15.08 -0.23 4.36
CA ARG A 110 -15.86 -0.40 3.14
C ARG A 110 -15.83 0.82 2.26
N TYR A 111 -15.76 0.62 0.96
CA TYR A 111 -15.88 1.72 0.02
C TYR A 111 -17.32 2.24 -0.03
N ASN A 112 -17.49 3.56 -0.09
CA ASN A 112 -18.77 4.21 -0.25
C ASN A 112 -18.83 4.90 -1.63
N PRO A 113 -19.50 4.29 -2.62
CA PRO A 113 -19.54 4.84 -3.98
C PRO A 113 -20.31 6.17 -4.07
N GLN A 114 -21.17 6.48 -3.11
CA GLN A 114 -21.89 7.74 -3.08
C GLN A 114 -21.00 8.91 -2.65
N LEU A 115 -20.02 8.63 -1.78
CA LEU A 115 -19.06 9.62 -1.28
C LEU A 115 -17.75 9.61 -2.05
N GLY A 116 -17.49 8.58 -2.86
CA GLY A 116 -16.24 8.43 -3.59
C GLY A 116 -15.04 8.04 -2.71
N GLN A 117 -15.27 7.58 -1.49
CA GLN A 117 -14.24 7.32 -0.47
C GLN A 117 -14.60 6.13 0.42
N PHE A 118 -13.62 5.62 1.18
CA PHE A 118 -13.90 4.63 2.22
C PHE A 118 -14.62 5.25 3.41
N ASN A 119 -15.49 4.47 4.04
CA ASN A 119 -16.18 4.90 5.25
C ASN A 119 -15.15 5.11 6.38
N PRO A 120 -15.23 6.23 7.14
CA PRO A 120 -14.28 6.53 8.21
C PRO A 120 -14.45 5.59 9.41
N TYR A 121 -15.62 4.97 9.55
CA TYR A 121 -15.90 4.00 10.59
C TYR A 121 -15.72 2.58 10.03
N LYS A 122 -14.84 1.83 10.67
CA LYS A 122 -14.72 0.38 10.45
C LYS A 122 -15.99 -0.35 10.90
N SER A 123 -16.28 -1.46 10.24
CA SER A 123 -17.29 -2.41 10.71
C SER A 123 -16.84 -3.13 11.99
N PHE A 124 -17.75 -3.87 12.62
CA PHE A 124 -17.38 -4.82 13.68
C PHE A 124 -16.37 -5.85 13.17
N ASP A 125 -15.45 -6.22 14.05
CA ASP A 125 -14.38 -7.16 13.72
C ASP A 125 -14.95 -8.50 13.22
N ARG A 126 -14.40 -8.98 12.12
CA ARG A 126 -14.76 -10.26 11.50
C ARG A 126 -13.61 -11.23 11.62
N CYS A 127 -13.87 -12.38 12.21
CA CYS A 127 -12.87 -13.42 12.44
C CYS A 127 -12.97 -14.54 11.41
N ASN A 128 -11.84 -15.19 11.12
CA ASN A 128 -11.75 -16.37 10.24
C ASN A 128 -12.24 -16.12 8.79
N ILE A 129 -11.96 -14.92 8.28
CA ILE A 129 -12.19 -14.48 6.90
C ILE A 129 -10.89 -14.36 6.13
#